data_AF-A0A5B7ITK8-F1
#
_entry.id   AF-A0A5B7ITK8-F1
#
_cell.length_a   1.000
_cell.length_b   1.000
_cell.length_c   1.000
_cell.angle_alpha   90.00
_cell.angle_beta   90.00
_cell.angle_gamma   90.00
#
_symmetry.space_group_name_H-M   'P 1'
#
loop_
_entity.id
_entity.type
_entity.pdbx_description
1 polymer ?
#
loop_
_entity_poly.entity_id
_entity_poly.type
_entity_poly.pdbx_seq_one_letter_code
_entity_poly.pdbx_strand_id
1 'polypeptide(L)' 'MGEITTFTILQWTYSHVRDRRAQTLLARLRIGHTYLTQRYLLTRDPQPFCDDYLVPLTVRHLVVGCPSLTDFRHRYL' A
#
# COMPACT_ATOMS: atom_id res chain seq x y z
N MET A 1 -17.90 -20.92 -7.06
CA MET A 1 -17.42 -20.36 -8.34
C MET A 1 -16.88 -18.96 -8.03
N GLY A 2 -15.65 -18.87 -7.54
CA GLY A 2 -15.03 -17.61 -7.13
C GLY A 2 -13.96 -17.26 -8.15
N GLU A 3 -14.18 -16.20 -8.92
CA GLU A 3 -13.19 -15.71 -9.87
C GLU A 3 -11.97 -15.24 -9.10
N ILE A 4 -10.87 -15.98 -9.23
CA ILE A 4 -9.58 -15.55 -8.74
C ILE A 4 -9.17 -14.43 -9.70
N THR A 5 -9.38 -13.17 -9.32
CA THR A 5 -8.83 -12.03 -10.05
C THR A 5 -7.31 -12.15 -9.98
N THR A 6 -6.72 -12.77 -11.00
CA THR A 6 -5.26 -12.88 -11.15
C THR A 6 -4.72 -11.48 -11.36
N PHE A 7 -4.30 -10.83 -10.27
CA PHE A 7 -3.69 -9.52 -10.33
C PHE A 7 -2.34 -9.69 -11.03
N THR A 8 -2.28 -9.40 -12.33
CA THR A 8 -1.04 -9.48 -13.11
C THR A 8 -0.01 -8.60 -12.42
N ILE A 9 1.00 -9.22 -11.80
CA ILE A 9 2.09 -8.49 -11.16
C ILE A 9 2.89 -7.82 -12.27
N LEU A 10 2.62 -6.54 -12.51
CA LEU A 10 3.38 -5.74 -13.46
C LEU A 10 4.87 -5.84 -13.10
N GLN A 11 5.70 -6.18 -14.09
CA GLN A 11 7.14 -6.30 -13.93
C GLN A 11 7.71 -4.99 -13.36
N TRP A 12 8.47 -5.11 -12.28
CA TRP A 12 9.09 -3.96 -11.61
C TRP A 12 10.25 -3.44 -12.46
N THR A 13 10.03 -2.32 -13.17
CA THR A 13 11.04 -1.68 -14.03
C THR A 13 11.97 -0.72 -13.28
N TYR A 14 11.79 -0.53 -11.96
CA TYR A 14 12.57 0.40 -11.15
C TYR A 14 13.90 -0.25 -10.70
N SER A 15 14.81 -0.43 -11.65
CA SER A 15 16.12 -1.09 -11.50
C SER A 15 17.26 -0.16 -11.08
N HIS A 16 17.03 1.16 -11.01
CA HIS A 16 18.10 2.16 -10.87
C HIS A 16 18.40 2.60 -9.42
N VAL A 17 17.62 2.19 -8.42
CA VAL A 17 17.93 2.50 -7.02
C VAL A 17 19.09 1.63 -6.58
N ARG A 18 20.30 2.18 -6.48
CA ARG A 18 21.49 1.45 -6.04
C ARG A 18 21.46 1.10 -4.55
N ASP A 19 20.69 1.84 -3.75
CA ASP A 19 20.51 1.55 -2.33
C ASP A 19 19.57 0.36 -2.11
N ARG A 20 20.14 -0.73 -1.61
CA ARG A 20 19.39 -1.93 -1.27
C ARG A 20 18.30 -1.67 -0.24
N ARG A 21 18.54 -0.79 0.74
CA ARG A 21 17.56 -0.49 1.79
C ARG A 21 16.30 0.13 1.16
N ALA A 22 16.49 1.16 0.33
CA ALA A 22 15.40 1.80 -0.41
C ALA A 22 14.62 0.81 -1.29
N GLN A 23 15.29 -0.11 -1.99
CA GLN A 23 14.61 -1.15 -2.77
C GLN A 23 13.67 -2.01 -1.91
N THR A 24 14.10 -2.47 -0.73
CA THR A 24 13.22 -3.26 0.14
C THR A 24 12.06 -2.46 0.70
N LEU A 25 12.29 -1.18 1.04
CA LEU A 25 11.21 -0.30 1.47
C LEU A 25 10.16 -0.16 0.36
N LEU A 26 10.58 0.13 -0.88
CA LEU A 26 9.68 0.23 -2.03
C LEU A 26 8.93 -1.08 -2.31
N ALA A 27 9.61 -2.23 -2.25
CA ALA A 27 8.98 -3.53 -2.43
C ALA A 27 7.91 -3.81 -1.37
N ARG A 28 8.21 -3.54 -0.09
CA ARG A 28 7.25 -3.70 1.02
C ARG A 28 6.05 -2.77 0.87
N LEU A 29 6.28 -1.50 0.52
CA LEU A 29 5.20 -0.53 0.27
C LEU A 29 4.31 -0.97 -0.90
N ARG A 30 4.89 -1.45 -2.00
CA ARG A 30 4.14 -1.92 -3.18
C ARG A 30 3.17 -3.04 -2.85
N ILE A 31 3.60 -4.03 -2.08
CA ILE A 31 2.75 -5.16 -1.68
C ILE A 31 1.86 -4.83 -0.46
N GLY A 32 1.92 -3.61 0.06
CA GLY A 32 1.13 -3.21 1.22
C GLY A 32 1.61 -3.80 2.55
N HIS A 33 2.86 -4.28 2.63
CA HIS A 33 3.43 -4.94 3.81
C HIS A 33 3.96 -3.91 4.83
N THR A 34 3.02 -3.12 5.36
CA THR A 34 3.25 -2.22 6.50
C THR A 34 2.41 -2.68 7.68
N TYR A 35 2.79 -2.30 8.91
CA TYR A 35 2.02 -2.66 10.09
C TYR A 35 0.57 -2.18 9.99
N LEU A 36 0.36 -0.92 9.62
CA LEU A 36 -0.95 -0.29 9.54
C LEU A 36 -1.89 -1.02 8.58
N THR A 37 -1.39 -1.39 7.40
CA THR A 37 -2.22 -1.99 6.35
C THR A 37 -2.24 -3.51 6.38
N GLN A 38 -1.29 -4.17 7.06
CA GLN A 38 -1.15 -5.62 6.99
C GLN A 38 -1.30 -6.40 8.29
N ARG A 39 -1.25 -5.74 9.45
CA ARG A 39 -1.40 -6.39 10.76
C ARG A 39 -2.62 -7.31 10.83
N TYR A 40 -3.75 -6.91 10.24
CA TYR A 40 -5.02 -7.64 10.33
C TYR A 40 -4.90 -9.09 9.82
N LEU A 41 -4.00 -9.39 8.87
CA LEU A 41 -3.75 -10.77 8.45
C LEU A 41 -3.02 -11.62 9.49
N LEU A 42 -2.14 -10.99 10.29
CA LEU A 42 -1.38 -11.66 11.34
C LEU A 42 -2.23 -11.94 12.57
N THR A 43 -3.11 -11.00 12.92
CA THR A 43 -3.97 -11.10 14.09
C THR A 43 -5.34 -11.72 13.81
N ARG A 44 -5.68 -11.91 12.52
CA ARG A 44 -7.02 -12.30 12.05
C ARG A 44 -8.10 -11.29 12.44
N ASP A 45 -7.72 -10.04 12.64
CA ASP A 45 -8.64 -8.94 12.84
C ASP A 45 -9.36 -8.58 11.52
N PRO A 46 -10.49 -7.86 11.57
CA PRO A 46 -11.11 -7.29 10.39
C PRO A 46 -10.14 -6.39 9.61
N GLN A 47 -10.29 -6.36 8.29
CA GLN A 47 -9.51 -5.45 7.44
C GLN A 47 -9.77 -4.00 7.87
N PRO A 48 -8.72 -3.18 8.07
CA PRO A 48 -8.90 -1.79 8.43
C PRO A 48 -9.50 -1.00 7.27
N PHE A 49 -10.31 0.00 7.60
CA PHE A 49 -10.92 0.94 6.65
C PHE A 49 -10.37 2.34 6.87
N CYS A 50 -10.45 3.16 5.83
CA CYS A 50 -10.23 4.60 5.97
C CYS A 50 -11.40 5.23 6.74
N ASP A 51 -11.07 6.04 7.75
CA ASP A 51 -12.03 6.72 8.61
C ASP A 51 -12.96 7.66 7.81
N ASP A 52 -12.45 8.30 6.75
CA ASP A 52 -13.19 9.32 6.00
C ASP A 52 -14.03 8.76 4.84
N TYR A 53 -13.62 7.61 4.27
CA TYR A 53 -14.17 7.15 2.97
C TYR A 53 -14.70 5.72 2.98
N LEU A 54 -14.65 4.99 4.10
CA LEU A 54 -15.13 3.61 4.23
C LEU A 54 -14.63 2.66 3.13
N VAL A 55 -13.44 2.94 2.58
CA VAL A 55 -12.73 2.06 1.66
C VAL A 55 -11.63 1.31 2.41
N PRO A 56 -11.21 0.12 1.95
CA PRO A 56 -10.11 -0.61 2.57
C PRO A 56 -8.84 0.23 2.70
N LEU A 57 -8.25 0.24 3.89
CA LEU A 57 -7.03 0.96 4.16
C LEU A 57 -5.84 0.23 3.52
N THR A 58 -5.32 0.79 2.43
CA THR A 58 -4.19 0.24 1.67
C THR A 58 -3.09 1.27 1.51
N VAL A 59 -1.84 0.83 1.25
CA VAL A 59 -0.72 1.76 0.98
C VAL A 59 -1.03 2.63 -0.26
N ARG A 60 -1.67 2.06 -1.29
CA ARG A 60 -2.12 2.84 -2.46
C ARG A 60 -3.11 3.94 -2.05
N HIS A 61 -4.09 3.61 -1.20
CA HIS A 61 -5.03 4.61 -0.71
C HIS A 61 -4.30 5.72 0.06
N LEU A 62 -3.39 5.38 0.98
CA LEU A 62 -2.63 6.36 1.76
C LEU A 62 -1.75 7.28 0.89
N VAL A 63 -1.02 6.71 -0.08
CA VAL A 63 0.00 7.43 -0.85
C VAL A 63 -0.59 8.22 -2.02
N VAL A 64 -1.67 7.75 -2.65
CA VAL A 64 -2.24 8.42 -3.83
C VAL A 64 -3.75 8.64 -3.76
N GLY A 65 -4.47 7.79 -3.04
CA GLY A 65 -5.93 7.70 -3.17
C GLY A 65 -6.77 8.49 -2.17
N CYS A 66 -6.24 8.90 -1.01
CA CYS A 66 -7.02 9.42 0.11
C CYS A 66 -7.07 10.96 0.13
N PRO A 67 -8.18 11.61 -0.23
CA PRO A 67 -8.22 13.07 -0.34
C PRO A 67 -7.92 13.81 0.97
N SER A 68 -8.25 13.26 2.14
CA SER A 68 -7.91 13.87 3.44
C SER A 68 -6.40 13.89 3.71
N LEU A 69 -5.62 13.06 3.02
CA LEU A 69 -4.15 13.05 3.10
C LEU A 69 -3.49 13.92 2.03
N THR A 70 -4.24 14.73 1.29
CA THR A 70 -3.68 15.55 0.19
C THR A 70 -2.65 16.55 0.70
N ASP A 71 -2.98 17.34 1.73
CA ASP A 71 -2.07 18.36 2.29
C ASP A 71 -0.79 17.74 2.87
N PHE A 72 -0.91 16.57 3.49
CA PHE A 72 0.26 15.84 4.00
C PHE A 72 1.18 15.39 2.86
N ARG A 73 0.62 14.94 1.73
CA ARG A 73 1.41 14.51 0.57
C ARG A 73 2.14 15.66 -0.09
N HIS A 74 1.49 16.82 -0.23
CA HIS A 74 2.12 18.03 -0.76
C HIS A 74 3.26 18.56 0.11
N ARG A 75 3.26 18.29 1.41
CA ARG A 75 4.34 18.73 2.32
C ARG A 75 5.66 18.01 2.07
N TYR A 76 5.62 16.76 1.62
CA TYR A 76 6.80 15.88 1.51
C TYR A 76 7.19 15.53 0.07
N LEU A 77 6.52 16.14 -0.92
CA LEU A 77 6.89 16.13 -2.34
C LEU A 77 7.57 17.44 -2.70
#